data_AF-A0A536RS13-F1
#
_entry.id   AF-A0A536RS13-F1
#
_cell.length_a   1.000
_cell.length_b   1.000
_cell.length_c   1.000
_cell.angle_alpha   90.00
_cell.angle_beta   90.00
_cell.angle_gamma   90.00
#
_symmetry.space_group_name_H-M   'P 1'
#
loop_
_entity.id
_entity.type
_entity.pdbx_description
1 polymer ?
#
loop_
_entity_poly.entity_id
_entity_poly.type
_entity_poly.pdbx_seq_one_letter_code
_entity_poly.pdbx_strand_id
1 'polypeptide(L)'
;MVKTVFASIIAVAATIFLSIGAAAGATVQHFNLNTPEQCFYKLDYKYCVVSAGEETAVQTASGTFSAAVNASDSWVFSQNATILASGTDSIQEHVLYANDFTILKEGGIHQTSTFFDGTTTCTAGMDIHATGLNLYTGTGHFQYTNFTFVCV
;
A
#
# COMPACT_ATOMS: atom_id res chain seq x y z
N MET A 1 13.13 -10.83 -0.87
CA MET A 1 12.12 -11.12 -1.90
C MET A 1 10.69 -11.27 -1.36
N VAL A 2 10.44 -11.85 -0.17
CA VAL A 2 9.06 -12.03 0.36
C VAL A 2 8.46 -10.76 1.01
N LYS A 3 9.27 -9.79 1.45
CA LYS A 3 8.76 -8.62 2.21
C LYS A 3 8.05 -7.56 1.37
N THR A 4 8.38 -7.42 0.09
CA THR A 4 7.81 -6.39 -0.80
C THR A 4 6.36 -6.66 -1.20
N VAL A 5 5.92 -7.94 -1.14
CA VAL A 5 4.54 -8.36 -1.46
C VAL A 5 3.56 -8.11 -0.31
N PHE A 6 4.05 -7.94 0.93
CA PHE A 6 3.18 -7.68 2.09
C PHE A 6 2.93 -6.20 2.37
N ALA A 7 3.71 -5.29 1.77
CA ALA A 7 3.52 -3.85 1.94
C ALA A 7 2.16 -3.39 1.39
N SER A 8 1.73 -3.92 0.23
CA SER A 8 0.45 -3.60 -0.40
C SER A 8 -0.77 -4.16 0.35
N ILE A 9 -0.66 -5.34 0.97
CA ILE A 9 -1.72 -5.90 1.82
C ILE A 9 -1.90 -5.08 3.12
N ILE A 10 -0.80 -4.53 3.65
CA ILE A 10 -0.83 -3.64 4.82
C ILE A 10 -1.37 -2.26 4.43
N ALA A 11 -1.11 -1.77 3.21
CA ALA A 11 -1.66 -0.51 2.69
C ALA A 11 -3.19 -0.55 2.57
N VAL A 12 -3.76 -1.64 2.03
CA VAL A 12 -5.22 -1.88 1.97
C VAL A 12 -5.84 -1.92 3.37
N ALA A 13 -5.12 -2.46 4.37
CA ALA A 13 -5.58 -2.49 5.74
C ALA A 13 -5.48 -1.11 6.43
N ALA A 14 -4.51 -0.27 6.06
CA ALA A 14 -4.32 1.06 6.63
C ALA A 14 -5.39 2.06 6.18
N THR A 15 -5.79 2.02 4.89
CA THR A 15 -6.95 2.75 4.33
C THR A 15 -8.22 2.44 5.14
N ILE A 16 -8.43 1.18 5.49
CA ILE A 16 -9.58 0.71 6.29
C ILE A 16 -9.58 1.31 7.71
N PHE A 17 -8.43 1.44 8.37
CA PHE A 17 -8.39 1.94 9.76
C PHE A 17 -8.64 3.45 9.88
N LEU A 18 -8.35 4.23 8.84
CA LEU A 18 -8.56 5.68 8.84
C LEU A 18 -10.02 6.07 8.50
N SER A 19 -10.72 5.27 7.69
CA SER A 19 -12.10 5.57 7.25
C SER A 19 -13.19 5.22 8.26
N ILE A 20 -12.90 4.40 9.27
CA ILE A 20 -13.86 3.98 10.31
C ILE A 20 -14.31 5.16 11.21
N GLY A 21 -13.65 6.33 11.12
CA GLY A 21 -13.97 7.51 11.92
C GLY A 21 -15.10 8.43 11.40
N ALA A 22 -15.57 8.27 10.16
CA ALA A 22 -16.49 9.23 9.54
C ALA A 22 -17.97 8.79 9.59
N ALA A 23 -18.55 8.78 10.79
CA ALA A 23 -20.00 8.65 10.91
C ALA A 23 -20.70 9.98 10.52
N ALA A 24 -21.70 9.87 9.64
CA ALA A 24 -22.72 10.85 9.24
C ALA A 24 -22.37 11.84 8.10
N GLY A 25 -22.67 11.44 6.86
CA GLY A 25 -22.76 12.33 5.70
C GLY A 25 -22.08 11.79 4.46
N ALA A 26 -22.39 12.35 3.28
CA ALA A 26 -21.51 12.19 2.14
C ALA A 26 -20.24 12.99 2.43
N THR A 27 -19.16 12.31 2.84
CA THR A 27 -17.93 12.96 3.29
C THR A 27 -16.81 12.58 2.35
N VAL A 28 -16.20 13.59 1.72
CA VAL A 28 -14.91 13.45 1.04
C VAL A 28 -13.83 13.81 2.05
N GLN A 29 -12.85 12.92 2.21
CA GLN A 29 -11.69 13.12 3.05
C GLN A 29 -10.44 13.03 2.20
N HIS A 30 -9.50 13.94 2.44
CA HIS A 30 -8.18 13.91 1.84
C HIS A 30 -7.17 13.68 2.96
N PHE A 31 -6.48 12.55 2.91
CA PHE A 31 -5.42 12.22 3.85
C PHE A 31 -4.08 12.52 3.20
N ASN A 32 -3.28 13.32 3.89
CA ASN A 32 -1.89 13.55 3.52
C ASN A 32 -1.07 12.37 4.05
N LEU A 33 -0.47 11.59 3.13
CA LEU A 33 0.37 10.46 3.46
C LEU A 33 1.85 10.83 3.56
N ASN A 34 2.18 12.13 3.43
CA ASN A 34 3.53 12.62 3.64
C ASN A 34 3.92 12.44 5.11
N THR A 35 4.88 11.55 5.36
CA THR A 35 5.41 11.30 6.69
C THR A 35 6.89 11.68 6.75
N PRO A 36 7.36 12.30 7.84
CA PRO A 36 8.79 12.44 8.06
C PRO A 36 9.43 11.06 8.24
N GLU A 37 10.72 10.95 7.96
CA GLU A 37 11.47 9.68 8.06
C GLU A 37 11.18 8.95 9.38
N GLN A 38 10.68 7.72 9.27
CA GLN A 38 10.46 6.79 10.38
C GLN A 38 11.54 5.73 10.33
N CYS A 39 12.33 5.60 11.40
CA CYS A 39 13.37 4.59 11.51
C CYS A 39 13.04 3.55 12.58
N PHE A 40 13.07 2.28 12.18
CA PHE A 40 12.85 1.11 13.02
C PHE A 40 14.20 0.44 13.30
N TYR A 41 14.47 0.19 14.59
CA TYR A 41 15.73 -0.38 15.06
C TYR A 41 15.49 -1.78 15.62
N LYS A 42 16.35 -2.73 15.24
CA LYS A 42 16.40 -4.06 15.85
C LYS A 42 17.84 -4.55 15.88
N LEU A 43 18.41 -4.65 17.08
CA LEU A 43 19.84 -4.97 17.27
C LEU A 43 20.72 -3.99 16.48
N ASP A 44 21.57 -4.52 15.60
CA ASP A 44 22.44 -3.79 14.68
C ASP A 44 21.77 -3.37 13.37
N TYR A 45 20.51 -3.73 13.17
CA TYR A 45 19.73 -3.38 11.99
C TYR A 45 18.93 -2.08 12.19
N LYS A 46 18.92 -1.26 11.14
CA LYS A 46 18.07 -0.07 11.02
C LYS A 46 17.36 -0.08 9.67
N TYR A 47 16.04 0.10 9.69
CA TYR A 47 15.22 0.30 8.51
C TYR A 47 14.56 1.67 8.61
N CYS A 48 14.86 2.58 7.70
CA CYS A 48 14.23 3.90 7.62
C CYS A 48 13.32 3.96 6.41
N VAL A 49 12.17 4.62 6.55
CA VAL A 49 11.20 4.85 5.47
C VAL A 49 10.68 6.28 5.53
N VAL A 50 10.54 6.89 4.37
CA VAL A 50 9.87 8.17 4.14
C VAL A 50 8.74 7.90 3.16
N SER A 51 7.53 8.31 3.51
CA SER A 51 6.37 8.20 2.62
C SER A 51 5.97 9.57 2.11
N ALA A 52 5.54 9.63 0.86
CA ALA A 52 4.93 10.80 0.26
C ALA A 52 3.71 10.40 -0.56
N GLY A 53 2.64 11.19 -0.52
CA GLY A 53 1.45 10.90 -1.28
C GLY A 53 0.17 11.42 -0.65
N GLU A 54 -0.94 10.98 -1.23
CA GLU A 54 -2.27 11.33 -0.79
C GLU A 54 -3.23 10.15 -0.93
N GLU A 55 -4.22 10.13 -0.05
CA GLU A 55 -5.39 9.29 -0.18
C GLU A 55 -6.63 10.18 -0.25
N THR A 56 -7.50 9.91 -1.21
CA THR A 56 -8.84 10.50 -1.26
C THR A 56 -9.85 9.41 -0.97
N ALA A 57 -10.63 9.60 0.09
CA ALA A 57 -11.66 8.69 0.52
C ALA A 57 -13.03 9.37 0.43
N VAL A 58 -14.03 8.65 -0.07
CA VAL A 58 -15.39 9.14 -0.25
C VAL A 58 -16.35 8.10 0.29
N GLN A 59 -17.17 8.51 1.26
CA GLN A 59 -18.28 7.69 1.73
C GLN A 59 -19.60 8.31 1.31
N THR A 60 -20.49 7.53 0.69
CA THR A 60 -21.85 7.98 0.38
C THR A 60 -22.77 7.79 1.58
N ALA A 61 -23.86 8.56 1.63
CA ALA A 61 -24.90 8.37 2.64
C ALA A 61 -25.55 6.97 2.59
N SER A 62 -25.42 6.25 1.47
CA SER A 62 -25.88 4.87 1.32
C SER A 62 -24.89 3.81 1.86
N GLY A 63 -23.80 4.22 2.51
CA GLY A 63 -22.81 3.31 3.10
C GLY A 63 -21.83 2.69 2.10
N THR A 64 -21.78 3.21 0.87
CA THR A 64 -20.73 2.83 -0.10
C THR A 64 -19.49 3.67 0.17
N PHE A 65 -18.32 3.05 0.16
CA PHE A 65 -17.05 3.73 0.38
C PHE A 65 -16.13 3.49 -0.80
N SER A 66 -15.50 4.54 -1.31
CA SER A 66 -14.44 4.44 -2.30
C SER A 66 -13.21 5.17 -1.80
N ALA A 67 -12.03 4.59 -1.96
CA ALA A 67 -10.77 5.27 -1.70
C ALA A 67 -9.84 5.12 -2.90
N ALA A 68 -9.01 6.13 -3.10
CA ALA A 68 -7.92 6.13 -4.07
C ALA A 68 -6.65 6.59 -3.37
N VAL A 69 -5.57 5.83 -3.50
CA VAL A 69 -4.26 6.14 -2.95
C VAL A 69 -3.29 6.36 -4.11
N ASN A 70 -2.49 7.41 -4.00
CA ASN A 70 -1.30 7.60 -4.83
C ASN A 70 -0.15 7.96 -3.91
N ALA A 71 0.73 7.00 -3.69
CA ALA A 71 1.84 7.16 -2.75
C ALA A 71 3.14 6.60 -3.32
N SER A 72 4.23 7.12 -2.78
CA SER A 72 5.58 6.65 -3.00
C SER A 72 6.31 6.58 -1.68
N ASP A 73 7.05 5.51 -1.48
CA ASP A 73 7.91 5.31 -0.32
C ASP A 73 9.36 5.31 -0.77
N SER A 74 10.25 5.86 0.05
CA SER A 74 11.70 5.67 -0.06
C SER A 74 12.19 5.02 1.20
N TRP A 75 13.03 4.00 1.09
CA TRP A 75 13.50 3.25 2.25
C TRP A 75 14.98 2.90 2.15
N VAL A 76 15.59 2.74 3.33
CA VAL A 76 16.98 2.35 3.48
C VAL A 76 17.09 1.31 4.60
N PHE A 77 17.74 0.19 4.28
CA PHE A 77 18.08 -0.86 5.21
C PHE A 77 19.60 -0.87 5.44
N SER A 78 20.00 -0.84 6.71
CA SER A 78 21.40 -0.81 7.12
C SER A 78 21.68 -1.76 8.27
N GLN A 79 22.91 -2.25 8.34
CA GLN A 79 23.43 -3.06 9.43
C GLN A 79 24.79 -2.49 9.87
N ASN A 80 25.01 -2.26 11.17
CA ASN A 80 26.25 -1.67 11.69
C ASN A 80 26.65 -0.37 10.95
N ALA A 81 25.67 0.50 10.68
CA ALA A 81 25.80 1.74 9.89
C ALA A 81 26.20 1.56 8.41
N THR A 82 26.34 0.33 7.90
CA THR A 82 26.53 0.05 6.47
C THR A 82 25.18 -0.11 5.79
N ILE A 83 24.93 0.62 4.70
CA ILE A 83 23.72 0.44 3.88
C ILE A 83 23.85 -0.89 3.13
N LEU A 84 22.89 -1.79 3.36
CA LEU A 84 22.83 -3.09 2.71
C LEU A 84 21.81 -3.11 1.57
N ALA A 85 20.76 -2.30 1.69
CA ALA A 85 19.82 -2.10 0.61
C ALA A 85 19.11 -0.75 0.73
N SER A 86 18.66 -0.22 -0.39
CA SER A 86 17.78 0.94 -0.43
C SER A 86 16.82 0.81 -1.60
N GLY A 87 15.68 1.46 -1.53
CA GLY A 87 14.75 1.43 -2.63
C GLY A 87 13.67 2.47 -2.55
N THR A 88 12.85 2.47 -3.59
CA THR A 88 11.67 3.29 -3.73
C THR A 88 10.51 2.43 -4.19
N ASP A 89 9.38 2.57 -3.53
CA ASP A 89 8.13 1.94 -3.92
C ASP A 89 7.16 3.01 -4.42
N SER A 90 6.32 2.67 -5.39
CA SER A 90 5.20 3.47 -5.85
C SER A 90 3.96 2.60 -5.87
N ILE A 91 2.87 3.13 -5.31
CA ILE A 91 1.58 2.48 -5.24
C ILE A 91 0.50 3.42 -5.75
N GLN A 92 -0.30 2.91 -6.68
CA GLN A 92 -1.56 3.50 -7.08
C GLN A 92 -2.64 2.48 -6.77
N GLU A 93 -3.59 2.85 -5.93
CA GLU A 93 -4.67 1.98 -5.52
C GLU A 93 -6.02 2.67 -5.70
N HIS A 94 -7.03 1.88 -6.04
CA HIS A 94 -8.42 2.26 -5.95
C HIS A 94 -9.21 1.10 -5.35
N VAL A 95 -10.11 1.39 -4.41
CA VAL A 95 -10.98 0.41 -3.76
C VAL A 95 -12.39 0.92 -3.68
N LEU A 96 -13.35 0.00 -3.83
CA LEU A 96 -14.78 0.23 -3.69
C LEU A 96 -15.37 -0.82 -2.75
N TYR A 97 -15.83 -0.36 -1.60
CA TYR A 97 -16.52 -1.14 -0.60
C TYR A 97 -18.02 -0.88 -0.60
N ALA A 98 -18.78 -1.91 -0.24
CA ALA A 98 -20.21 -1.84 -0.02
C ALA A 98 -20.60 -2.57 1.26
N ASN A 99 -21.89 -2.45 1.63
CA ASN A 99 -22.47 -3.07 2.82
C ASN A 99 -21.68 -2.71 4.07
N ASP A 100 -21.52 -1.42 4.35
CA ASP A 100 -20.83 -0.93 5.54
C ASP A 100 -19.41 -1.51 5.69
N PHE A 101 -18.61 -1.43 4.61
CA PHE A 101 -17.21 -1.88 4.56
C PHE A 101 -17.00 -3.39 4.64
N THR A 102 -18.06 -4.21 4.58
CA THR A 102 -17.93 -5.67 4.77
C THR A 102 -17.58 -6.42 3.48
N ILE A 103 -17.86 -5.82 2.32
CA ILE A 103 -17.55 -6.38 1.01
C ILE A 103 -16.73 -5.38 0.21
N LEU A 104 -15.53 -5.77 -0.19
CA LEU A 104 -14.78 -5.11 -1.25
C LEU A 104 -15.37 -5.58 -2.59
N LYS A 105 -16.12 -4.70 -3.26
CA LYS A 105 -16.70 -4.98 -4.58
C LYS A 105 -15.60 -5.07 -5.62
N GLU A 106 -14.69 -4.11 -5.60
CA GLU A 106 -13.60 -3.98 -6.55
C GLU A 106 -12.41 -3.29 -5.88
N GLY A 107 -11.21 -3.79 -6.14
CA GLY A 107 -9.95 -3.17 -5.77
C GLY A 107 -8.93 -3.35 -6.89
N GLY A 108 -8.21 -2.29 -7.22
CA GLY A 108 -7.12 -2.30 -8.19
C GLY A 108 -5.87 -1.67 -7.57
N ILE A 109 -4.73 -2.35 -7.67
CA ILE A 109 -3.44 -1.87 -7.19
C ILE A 109 -2.43 -2.02 -8.31
N HIS A 110 -1.78 -0.93 -8.69
CA HIS A 110 -0.55 -0.93 -9.46
C HIS A 110 0.60 -0.63 -8.50
N GLN A 111 1.58 -1.53 -8.43
CA GLN A 111 2.75 -1.38 -7.57
C GLN A 111 4.02 -1.53 -8.39
N THR A 112 4.94 -0.58 -8.23
CA THR A 112 6.31 -0.68 -8.73
C THR A 112 7.28 -0.50 -7.57
N SER A 113 8.31 -1.33 -7.50
CA SER A 113 9.39 -1.29 -6.50
C SER A 113 10.72 -1.30 -7.21
N THR A 114 11.58 -0.32 -6.95
CA THR A 114 12.97 -0.32 -7.41
C THR A 114 13.89 -0.34 -6.21
N PHE A 115 14.82 -1.30 -6.16
CA PHE A 115 15.72 -1.46 -5.03
C PHE A 115 17.13 -1.83 -5.48
N PHE A 116 18.10 -1.43 -4.67
CA PHE A 116 19.53 -1.64 -4.85
C PHE A 116 20.07 -2.37 -3.63
N ASP A 117 20.86 -3.43 -3.85
CA ASP A 117 21.43 -4.28 -2.78
C ASP A 117 22.93 -4.02 -2.52
N GLY A 118 23.47 -2.92 -3.05
CA GLY A 118 24.90 -2.63 -3.01
C GLY A 118 25.65 -3.03 -4.28
N THR A 119 25.07 -3.91 -5.11
CA THR A 119 25.70 -4.39 -6.34
C THR A 119 24.81 -4.32 -7.56
N THR A 120 23.51 -4.58 -7.39
CA THR A 120 22.56 -4.77 -8.47
C THR A 120 21.33 -3.90 -8.22
N THR A 121 20.80 -3.27 -9.27
CA THR A 121 19.52 -2.57 -9.20
C THR A 121 18.44 -3.46 -9.78
N CYS A 122 17.39 -3.73 -9.01
CA CYS A 122 16.25 -4.51 -9.45
C CYS A 122 14.98 -3.67 -9.42
N THR A 123 14.13 -3.84 -10.43
CA THR A 123 12.78 -3.29 -10.50
C THR A 123 11.78 -4.44 -10.56
N ALA A 124 10.80 -4.40 -9.67
CA ALA A 124 9.64 -5.27 -9.65
C ALA A 124 8.39 -4.43 -9.95
N GLY A 125 7.47 -4.97 -10.76
CA GLY A 125 6.19 -4.34 -11.03
C GLY A 125 5.08 -5.38 -11.01
N MET A 126 3.89 -5.02 -10.52
CA MET A 126 2.72 -5.89 -10.58
C MET A 126 1.42 -5.11 -10.52
N ASP A 127 0.39 -5.69 -11.13
CA ASP A 127 -1.00 -5.28 -10.96
C ASP A 127 -1.75 -6.34 -10.17
N ILE A 128 -2.57 -5.89 -9.24
CA ILE A 128 -3.47 -6.72 -8.44
C ILE A 128 -4.88 -6.21 -8.66
N HIS A 129 -5.79 -7.11 -9.02
CA HIS A 129 -7.21 -6.82 -9.12
C HIS A 129 -7.97 -7.76 -8.19
N ALA A 130 -8.74 -7.21 -7.27
CA ALA A 130 -9.57 -7.95 -6.32
C ALA A 130 -11.05 -7.66 -6.59
N THR A 131 -11.89 -8.69 -6.66
CA THR A 131 -13.35 -8.52 -6.77
C THR A 131 -14.12 -9.40 -5.79
N GLY A 132 -15.25 -8.85 -5.33
CA GLY A 132 -16.21 -9.58 -4.50
C GLY A 132 -15.61 -10.19 -3.23
N LEU A 133 -14.61 -9.53 -2.64
CA LEU A 133 -13.94 -10.02 -1.44
C LEU A 133 -14.81 -9.70 -0.22
N ASN A 134 -15.31 -10.76 0.41
CA ASN A 134 -15.98 -10.70 1.70
C ASN A 134 -14.93 -10.73 2.81
N LEU A 135 -14.82 -9.64 3.57
CA LEU A 135 -13.80 -9.49 4.61
C LEU A 135 -14.02 -10.40 5.82
N TYR A 136 -15.26 -10.83 6.09
CA TYR A 136 -15.55 -11.73 7.21
C TYR A 136 -15.14 -13.17 6.92
N THR A 137 -15.39 -13.64 5.70
CA THR A 137 -15.09 -15.02 5.30
C THR A 137 -13.70 -15.14 4.67
N GLY A 138 -13.07 -14.03 4.28
CA GLY A 138 -11.81 -14.00 3.54
C GLY A 138 -11.92 -14.57 2.12
N THR A 139 -13.14 -14.68 1.58
CA THR A 139 -13.39 -15.29 0.27
C THR A 139 -13.62 -14.20 -0.77
N GLY A 140 -12.95 -14.31 -1.92
CA GLY A 140 -13.08 -13.38 -3.04
C GLY A 140 -12.26 -13.86 -4.22
N HIS A 141 -12.16 -13.03 -5.26
CA HIS A 141 -11.28 -13.29 -6.38
C HIS A 141 -10.11 -12.31 -6.38
N PHE A 142 -8.90 -12.83 -6.52
CA PHE A 142 -7.69 -12.05 -6.76
C PHE A 142 -7.07 -12.47 -8.08
N GLN A 143 -6.78 -11.48 -8.91
CA GLN A 143 -6.07 -11.64 -10.16
C GLN A 143 -4.78 -10.84 -10.09
N TYR A 144 -3.67 -11.49 -10.44
CA TYR A 144 -2.35 -10.88 -10.54
C TYR A 144 -1.98 -10.79 -12.02
N THR A 145 -1.69 -9.60 -12.51
CA THR A 145 -1.31 -9.36 -13.91
C THR A 145 -0.07 -8.49 -14.00
N ASN A 146 0.54 -8.45 -15.19
CA ASN A 146 1.69 -7.59 -15.51
C ASN A 146 2.85 -7.71 -14.50
N PHE A 147 3.04 -8.91 -13.95
CA PHE A 147 4.17 -9.17 -13.06
C PHE A 147 5.48 -9.10 -13.84
N THR A 148 6.38 -8.22 -13.40
CA THR A 148 7.71 -8.04 -13.97
C THR A 148 8.75 -8.00 -12.87
N PHE A 149 9.93 -8.56 -13.16
CA PHE A 149 11.10 -8.49 -12.29
C PHE A 149 12.35 -8.44 -13.15
N VAL A 150 13.09 -7.34 -13.09
CA VAL A 150 14.28 -7.10 -13.92
C VAL A 150 15.39 -6.58 -13.04
N CYS A 151 16.60 -7.12 -13.18
CA CYS A 151 17.78 -6.65 -12.47
C CYS A 151 18.89 -6.28 -13.47
N VAL A 152 19.58 -5.18 -13.21
CA VAL A 152 20.70 -4.64 -14.01
C VAL A 152 21.89 -4.25 -13.14
#